data_AF-A0A3C1LG46-F1
#
_entry.id   AF-A0A3C1LG46-F1
#
_cell.length_a   1.000
_cell.length_b   1.000
_cell.length_c   1.000
_cell.angle_alpha   90.00
_cell.angle_beta   90.00
_cell.angle_gamma   90.00
#
_symmetry.space_group_name_H-M   'P 1'
#
loop_
_entity.id
_entity.type
_entity.pdbx_description
1 polymer ?
#
loop_
_entity_poly.entity_id
_entity_poly.type
_entity_poly.pdbx_seq_one_letter_code
_entity_poly.pdbx_strand_id
1 'polypeptide(L)'
;MASLISIGFQGGYVQKRVDPTKLTFDNQWNGKFFDVAQPNGEVFLNNNVGYFDLNVGLNYAYFPSENTYINAGIAVAHINQPSESFFSNSPDAKVPMRYTAFLNGTFKLNDQWIINPNVYYSQMARATETVLGINANYNLSGDGATQLIAGIYYRNADAIIPMVGYQWNDFKLTINYDATSSALSSFNGGQGAYEFSLVKTGVFSTGKSLKCPVVRF
;
A
#
# COMPACT_ATOMS: atom_id res chain seq x y z
N MET A 1 -16.54 13.76 22.90
CA MET A 1 -15.28 13.00 22.69
C MET A 1 -15.61 11.53 22.70
N ALA A 2 -15.18 10.77 21.68
CA ALA A 2 -15.39 9.33 21.59
C ALA A 2 -14.11 8.65 21.11
N SER A 3 -13.88 7.41 21.53
CA SER A 3 -12.79 6.56 21.03
C SER A 3 -13.29 5.14 20.78
N LEU A 4 -12.61 4.44 19.89
CA LEU A 4 -12.90 3.05 19.52
C LEU A 4 -11.58 2.30 19.36
N ILE A 5 -11.51 1.10 19.94
CA ILE A 5 -10.47 0.13 19.64
C ILE A 5 -11.10 -0.96 18.79
N SER A 6 -10.49 -1.25 17.65
CA SER A 6 -10.91 -2.31 16.74
C SER A 6 -9.76 -3.29 16.56
N ILE A 7 -10.09 -4.58 16.59
CA ILE A 7 -9.21 -5.66 16.16
C ILE A 7 -9.73 -6.21 14.84
N GLY A 8 -8.81 -6.51 13.92
CA GLY A 8 -9.11 -7.09 12.62
C GLY A 8 -8.25 -8.30 12.35
N PHE A 9 -8.81 -9.28 11.64
CA PHE A 9 -8.11 -10.45 11.12
C PHE A 9 -8.35 -10.53 9.63
N GLN A 10 -7.36 -11.00 8.88
CA GLN A 10 -7.48 -11.23 7.45
C GLN A 10 -6.87 -12.60 7.13
N GLY A 11 -7.62 -13.39 6.36
CA GLY A 11 -7.13 -14.63 5.75
C GLY A 11 -7.21 -14.52 4.24
N GLY A 12 -6.20 -15.05 3.55
CA GLY A 12 -6.14 -15.08 2.10
C GLY A 12 -5.48 -16.35 1.58
N TYR A 13 -5.74 -16.66 0.32
CA TYR A 13 -4.99 -17.67 -0.42
C TYR A 13 -4.15 -16.95 -1.48
N VAL A 14 -2.84 -17.20 -1.45
CA VAL A 14 -1.90 -16.65 -2.42
C VAL A 14 -1.47 -17.76 -3.35
N GLN A 15 -1.47 -17.45 -4.65
CA GLN A 15 -0.96 -18.36 -5.68
C GLN A 15 0.02 -17.61 -6.57
N LYS A 16 1.23 -18.15 -6.70
CA LYS A 16 2.27 -17.64 -7.59
C LYS A 16 2.60 -18.70 -8.63
N ARG A 17 2.68 -18.26 -9.89
CA ARG A 17 3.08 -19.10 -11.02
C ARG A 17 4.25 -18.46 -11.74
N VAL A 18 5.25 -19.27 -12.05
CA VAL A 18 6.41 -18.88 -12.84
C VAL A 18 6.50 -19.75 -14.09
N ASP A 19 7.05 -19.20 -15.16
CA ASP A 19 7.34 -19.92 -16.40
C ASP A 19 8.86 -19.93 -16.61
N PRO A 20 9.57 -20.99 -16.16
CA PRO A 20 11.03 -21.02 -16.22
C PRO A 20 11.60 -20.89 -17.63
N THR A 21 10.84 -21.22 -18.68
CA THR A 21 11.31 -21.11 -20.07
C THR A 21 11.43 -19.65 -20.54
N LYS A 22 10.84 -18.71 -19.80
CA LYS A 22 10.92 -17.27 -20.09
C LYS A 22 11.92 -16.55 -19.18
N LEU A 23 12.56 -17.28 -18.27
CA LEU A 23 13.56 -16.73 -17.37
C LEU A 23 14.95 -16.97 -17.95
N THR A 24 15.82 -16.00 -17.70
CA THR A 24 17.22 -16.03 -18.08
C THR A 24 18.08 -15.92 -16.84
N PHE A 25 19.17 -16.70 -16.79
CA PHE A 25 20.01 -16.84 -15.59
C PHE A 25 21.48 -16.63 -15.93
N ASP A 26 22.26 -16.26 -14.93
CA ASP A 26 23.68 -15.91 -15.09
C ASP A 26 24.52 -17.07 -15.68
N ASN A 27 24.12 -18.33 -15.44
CA ASN A 27 24.76 -19.52 -16.03
C ASN A 27 24.72 -19.55 -17.57
N GLN A 28 23.85 -18.74 -18.19
CA GLN A 28 23.74 -18.62 -19.65
C GLN A 28 24.71 -17.58 -20.23
N TRP A 29 25.52 -16.91 -19.40
CA TRP A 29 26.64 -16.07 -19.82
C TRP A 29 27.91 -16.90 -20.01
N ASN A 30 28.43 -16.97 -21.24
CA ASN A 30 29.61 -17.77 -21.58
C ASN A 30 30.95 -17.01 -21.46
N GLY A 31 30.94 -15.80 -20.87
CA GLY A 31 32.13 -14.93 -20.78
C GLY A 31 32.34 -13.99 -21.97
N LYS A 32 31.56 -14.14 -23.06
CA LYS A 32 31.63 -13.26 -24.25
C LYS A 32 30.27 -12.70 -24.63
N PHE A 33 29.25 -13.56 -24.67
CA PHE A 33 27.87 -13.20 -25.00
C PHE A 33 26.89 -14.02 -24.17
N PHE A 34 25.65 -13.54 -24.11
CA PHE A 34 24.56 -14.24 -23.45
C PHE A 34 23.93 -15.25 -24.43
N ASP A 35 23.87 -16.52 -24.04
CA ASP A 35 23.35 -17.61 -24.87
C ASP A 35 22.16 -18.29 -24.20
N VAL A 36 20.95 -17.94 -24.63
CA VAL A 36 19.69 -18.48 -24.10
C VAL A 36 19.49 -19.97 -24.37
N ALA A 37 20.27 -20.57 -25.28
CA ALA A 37 20.22 -22.01 -25.54
C ALA A 37 21.03 -22.83 -24.52
N GLN A 38 21.89 -22.18 -23.72
CA GLN A 38 22.58 -22.85 -22.61
C GLN A 38 21.59 -23.24 -21.50
N PRO A 39 21.78 -24.40 -20.85
CA PRO A 39 21.02 -24.76 -19.66
C PRO A 39 21.17 -23.68 -18.58
N ASN A 40 20.06 -23.26 -17.99
CA ASN A 40 20.09 -22.27 -16.91
C ASN A 40 20.68 -22.82 -15.59
N GLY A 41 20.79 -24.13 -15.43
CA GLY A 41 21.34 -24.78 -14.24
C GLY A 41 20.42 -24.75 -13.00
N GLU A 42 19.20 -24.21 -13.13
CA GLU A 42 18.24 -24.11 -12.04
C GLU A 42 17.30 -25.32 -12.00
N VAL A 43 17.12 -25.92 -10.82
CA VAL A 43 16.25 -27.11 -10.64
C VAL A 43 14.90 -26.69 -10.04
N PHE A 44 13.98 -26.31 -10.92
CA PHE A 44 12.59 -26.05 -10.54
C PHE A 44 11.87 -27.37 -10.25
N LEU A 45 11.29 -27.51 -9.06
CA LEU A 45 10.41 -28.64 -8.75
C LEU A 45 8.98 -28.40 -9.22
N ASN A 46 8.50 -27.17 -9.01
CA ASN A 46 7.13 -26.78 -9.28
C ASN A 46 7.13 -25.40 -9.93
N ASN A 47 6.28 -25.21 -10.92
CA ASN A 47 6.06 -23.91 -11.59
C ASN A 47 4.91 -23.11 -10.95
N ASN A 48 4.30 -23.64 -9.89
CA ASN A 48 3.16 -23.08 -9.20
C ASN A 48 3.28 -23.36 -7.70
N VAL A 49 3.10 -22.34 -6.88
CA VAL A 49 3.15 -22.41 -5.41
C VAL A 49 1.92 -21.71 -4.87
N GLY A 50 1.22 -22.37 -3.96
CA GLY A 50 0.04 -21.84 -3.30
C GLY A 50 0.16 -22.00 -1.79
N TYR A 51 -0.28 -20.99 -1.04
CA TYR A 51 -0.28 -21.03 0.41
C TYR A 51 -1.40 -20.16 1.00
N PHE A 52 -1.84 -20.53 2.20
CA PHE A 52 -2.74 -19.68 2.99
C PHE A 52 -1.92 -18.67 3.78
N ASP A 53 -2.43 -17.44 3.85
CA ASP A 53 -1.80 -16.33 4.54
C ASP A 53 -2.74 -15.74 5.58
N LEU A 54 -2.20 -15.46 6.76
CA LEU A 54 -2.95 -14.93 7.90
C LEU A 54 -2.32 -13.63 8.40
N ASN A 55 -3.17 -12.63 8.63
CA ASN A 55 -2.77 -11.30 9.09
C ASN A 55 -3.68 -10.86 10.25
N VAL A 56 -3.15 -10.02 11.13
CA VAL A 56 -3.88 -9.44 12.26
C VAL A 56 -3.52 -7.97 12.42
N GLY A 57 -4.47 -7.15 12.87
CA GLY A 57 -4.23 -5.73 13.11
C GLY A 57 -5.10 -5.15 14.21
N LEU A 58 -4.62 -4.06 14.78
CA LEU A 58 -5.30 -3.26 15.79
C LEU A 58 -5.34 -1.81 15.33
N ASN A 59 -6.49 -1.17 15.49
CA ASN A 59 -6.70 0.23 15.15
C ASN A 59 -7.36 0.95 16.33
N TYR A 60 -6.77 2.07 16.74
CA TYR A 60 -7.35 3.03 17.66
C TYR A 60 -7.88 4.22 16.87
N ALA A 61 -9.18 4.47 16.98
CA ALA A 61 -9.86 5.61 16.38
C ALA A 61 -10.27 6.59 17.49
N TYR A 62 -9.98 7.87 17.28
CA TYR A 62 -10.25 8.94 18.22
C TYR A 62 -10.97 10.10 17.54
N PHE A 63 -12.04 10.57 18.20
CA PHE A 63 -12.91 11.66 17.74
C PHE A 63 -12.92 12.77 18.80
N PRO A 64 -11.90 13.66 18.79
CA PRO A 64 -11.87 14.82 19.69
C PRO A 64 -13.08 15.72 19.51
N SER A 65 -13.47 15.98 18.26
CA SER A 65 -14.56 16.87 17.85
C SER A 65 -15.25 16.32 16.59
N GLU A 66 -16.28 16.99 16.11
CA GLU A 66 -16.94 16.64 14.84
C GLU A 66 -16.07 16.95 13.61
N ASN A 67 -15.11 17.87 13.76
CA ASN A 67 -14.20 18.32 12.70
C ASN A 67 -12.84 17.62 12.73
N THR A 68 -12.62 16.69 13.67
CA THR A 68 -11.33 16.05 13.85
C THR A 68 -11.49 14.56 14.05
N TYR A 69 -10.78 13.80 13.23
CA TYR A 69 -10.66 12.36 13.35
C TYR A 69 -9.18 12.00 13.30
N ILE A 70 -8.72 11.17 14.25
CA ILE A 70 -7.36 10.68 14.30
C ILE A 70 -7.43 9.17 14.47
N ASN A 71 -6.67 8.42 13.68
CA ASN A 71 -6.51 7.00 13.92
C ASN A 71 -5.07 6.54 13.78
N ALA A 72 -4.69 5.63 14.66
CA ALA A 72 -3.40 4.98 14.63
C ALA A 72 -3.60 3.48 14.71
N GLY A 73 -2.73 2.71 14.08
CA GLY A 73 -2.85 1.27 14.08
C GLY A 73 -1.54 0.57 13.87
N ILE A 74 -1.53 -0.69 14.25
CA ILE A 74 -0.44 -1.63 14.01
C ILE A 74 -1.01 -2.90 13.38
N ALA A 75 -0.25 -3.54 12.52
CA ALA A 75 -0.62 -4.81 11.91
C ALA A 75 0.60 -5.71 11.77
N VAL A 76 0.37 -7.00 11.84
CA VAL A 76 1.34 -8.04 11.52
C VAL A 76 0.76 -8.89 10.42
N ALA A 77 1.44 -8.94 9.29
CA ALA A 77 1.11 -9.80 8.18
C ALA A 77 2.05 -11.02 8.13
N HIS A 78 1.61 -12.09 7.46
CA HIS A 78 2.31 -13.36 7.34
C HIS A 78 2.59 -14.01 8.69
N ILE A 79 1.65 -13.96 9.65
CA ILE A 79 1.85 -14.47 11.02
C ILE A 79 2.14 -15.97 11.03
N ASN A 80 1.62 -16.69 10.05
CA ASN A 80 1.83 -18.12 9.87
C ASN A 80 3.09 -18.46 9.06
N GLN A 81 3.85 -17.45 8.61
CA GLN A 81 5.11 -17.57 7.84
C GLN A 81 5.06 -18.70 6.80
N PRO A 82 4.13 -18.62 5.82
CA PRO A 82 3.94 -19.68 4.86
C PRO A 82 5.23 -19.95 4.07
N SER A 83 5.43 -21.21 3.67
CA SER A 83 6.55 -21.55 2.80
C SER A 83 6.22 -21.18 1.35
N GLU A 84 7.14 -20.45 0.73
CA GLU A 84 7.07 -20.01 -0.66
C GLU A 84 8.35 -20.40 -1.38
N SER A 85 8.38 -21.54 -2.09
CA SER A 85 9.52 -21.94 -2.93
C SER A 85 9.10 -22.66 -4.20
N PHE A 86 9.73 -22.30 -5.32
CA PHE A 86 9.65 -23.04 -6.58
C PHE A 86 10.71 -24.16 -6.70
N PHE A 87 11.62 -24.26 -5.73
CA PHE A 87 12.79 -25.16 -5.73
C PHE A 87 12.67 -26.29 -4.69
N SER A 88 13.44 -27.38 -4.86
CA SER A 88 13.53 -28.45 -3.85
C SER A 88 14.29 -28.02 -2.62
N ASN A 89 13.74 -28.30 -1.43
CA ASN A 89 14.43 -28.18 -0.14
C ASN A 89 15.07 -26.80 0.08
N SER A 90 14.28 -25.72 0.03
CA SER A 90 14.69 -24.40 0.50
C SER A 90 14.19 -24.18 1.93
N PRO A 91 14.91 -24.60 2.99
CA PRO A 91 14.47 -24.43 4.39
C PRO A 91 14.26 -22.97 4.78
N ASP A 92 14.90 -22.03 4.07
CA ASP A 92 14.80 -20.58 4.30
C ASP A 92 13.70 -19.89 3.48
N ALA A 93 12.92 -20.64 2.70
CA ALA A 93 11.89 -20.10 1.83
C ALA A 93 10.56 -19.87 2.59
N LYS A 94 10.64 -19.14 3.70
CA LYS A 94 9.46 -18.67 4.44
C LYS A 94 9.20 -17.21 4.11
N VAL A 95 7.94 -16.87 3.91
CA VAL A 95 7.53 -15.46 3.80
C VAL A 95 7.74 -14.80 5.17
N PRO A 96 8.64 -13.80 5.27
CA PRO A 96 8.90 -13.13 6.54
C PRO A 96 7.66 -12.40 7.05
N MET A 97 7.51 -12.32 8.38
CA MET A 97 6.48 -11.46 8.97
C MET A 97 6.72 -10.00 8.56
N ARG A 98 5.64 -9.30 8.22
CA ARG A 98 5.66 -7.87 7.92
C ARG A 98 4.96 -7.10 9.02
N TYR A 99 5.67 -6.18 9.65
CA TYR A 99 5.14 -5.29 10.67
C TYR A 99 4.79 -3.96 10.04
N THR A 100 3.60 -3.47 10.30
CA THR A 100 3.12 -2.19 9.79
C THR A 100 2.61 -1.35 10.95
N ALA A 101 2.92 -0.06 10.93
CA ALA A 101 2.36 0.94 11.82
C ALA A 101 1.94 2.16 11.00
N PHE A 102 0.85 2.81 11.39
CA PHE A 102 0.41 4.04 10.75
C PHE A 102 -0.22 5.01 11.74
N LEU A 103 -0.26 6.28 11.36
CA LEU A 103 -1.01 7.33 12.02
C LEU A 103 -1.60 8.25 10.94
N ASN A 104 -2.91 8.44 10.99
CA ASN A 104 -3.63 9.40 10.14
C ASN A 104 -4.34 10.43 10.99
N GLY A 105 -4.44 11.64 10.45
CA GLY A 105 -5.40 12.63 10.91
C GLY A 105 -6.29 13.07 9.74
N THR A 106 -7.50 13.48 10.06
CA THR A 106 -8.42 14.16 9.16
C THR A 106 -8.97 15.36 9.93
N PHE A 107 -8.72 16.55 9.40
CA PHE A 107 -9.07 17.81 10.03
C PHE A 107 -9.89 18.67 9.07
N LYS A 108 -11.17 18.89 9.37
CA LYS A 108 -11.99 19.90 8.68
C LYS A 108 -11.65 21.26 9.26
N LEU A 109 -10.96 22.07 8.47
CA LEU A 109 -10.55 23.42 8.89
C LEU A 109 -11.71 24.41 8.80
N ASN A 110 -12.54 24.26 7.78
CA ASN A 110 -13.75 25.02 7.50
C ASN A 110 -14.61 24.25 6.48
N ASP A 111 -15.68 24.86 5.99
CA ASP A 111 -16.60 24.22 5.03
C ASP A 111 -16.01 24.02 3.61
N GLN A 112 -14.81 24.54 3.37
CA GLN A 112 -14.11 24.43 2.08
C GLN A 112 -12.92 23.48 2.11
N TRP A 113 -12.25 23.31 3.25
CA TRP A 113 -10.99 22.57 3.35
C TRP A 113 -11.02 21.46 4.39
N ILE A 114 -10.64 20.26 3.96
CA ILE A 114 -10.27 19.14 4.83
C ILE A 114 -8.83 18.76 4.53
N ILE A 115 -8.00 18.61 5.57
CA ILE A 115 -6.60 18.21 5.45
C ILE A 115 -6.38 16.85 6.11
N ASN A 116 -5.64 15.97 5.45
CA ASN A 116 -5.35 14.62 5.89
C ASN A 116 -3.83 14.34 5.93
N PRO A 117 -3.13 14.68 7.02
CA PRO A 117 -1.77 14.21 7.22
C PRO A 117 -1.77 12.69 7.52
N ASN A 118 -0.76 12.00 7.00
CA ASN A 118 -0.58 10.57 7.16
C ASN A 118 0.91 10.24 7.31
N VAL A 119 1.19 9.27 8.18
CA VAL A 119 2.48 8.58 8.23
C VAL A 119 2.24 7.08 8.27
N TYR A 120 3.09 6.36 7.55
CA TYR A 120 3.07 4.92 7.38
C TYR A 120 4.50 4.39 7.52
N TYR A 121 4.65 3.31 8.28
CA TYR A 121 5.90 2.58 8.44
C TYR A 121 5.64 1.09 8.23
N SER A 122 6.51 0.44 7.47
CA SER A 122 6.46 -1.00 7.25
C SER A 122 7.86 -1.60 7.27
N GLN A 123 7.99 -2.77 7.88
CA GLN A 123 9.22 -3.54 7.91
C GLN A 123 8.93 -5.00 7.54
N MET A 124 9.70 -5.55 6.62
CA MET A 124 9.65 -6.96 6.24
C MET A 124 11.08 -7.48 6.04
N ALA A 125 11.44 -8.53 6.79
CA ALA A 125 12.82 -8.98 6.91
C ALA A 125 13.78 -7.81 7.25
N ARG A 126 14.72 -7.47 6.36
CA ARG A 126 15.66 -6.36 6.52
C ARG A 126 15.24 -5.07 5.82
N ALA A 127 14.19 -5.13 4.99
CA ALA A 127 13.69 -3.98 4.25
C ALA A 127 12.73 -3.15 5.12
N THR A 128 12.89 -1.83 5.07
CA THR A 128 12.01 -0.88 5.75
C THR A 128 11.50 0.15 4.74
N GLU A 129 10.26 0.57 4.94
CA GLU A 129 9.61 1.60 4.15
C GLU A 129 8.92 2.57 5.10
N THR A 130 9.24 3.86 4.96
CA THR A 130 8.56 4.94 5.69
C THR A 130 8.01 5.91 4.68
N VAL A 131 6.71 6.18 4.75
CA VAL A 131 6.04 7.19 3.92
C VAL A 131 5.39 8.20 4.85
N LEU A 132 5.64 9.48 4.59
CA LEU A 132 4.96 10.58 5.27
C LEU A 132 4.39 11.51 4.22
N GLY A 133 3.23 12.08 4.48
CA GLY A 133 2.65 13.03 3.56
C GLY A 133 1.37 13.63 4.05
N ILE A 134 0.79 14.42 3.15
CA ILE A 134 -0.42 15.17 3.42
C ILE A 134 -1.19 15.32 2.13
N ASN A 135 -2.51 15.21 2.23
CA ASN A 135 -3.39 15.65 1.17
C ASN A 135 -4.44 16.62 1.71
N ALA A 136 -5.02 17.40 0.83
CA ALA A 136 -6.11 18.30 1.11
C ALA A 136 -7.25 18.03 0.12
N ASN A 137 -8.47 18.07 0.63
CA ASN A 137 -9.69 18.07 -0.14
C ASN A 137 -10.24 19.49 -0.12
N TYR A 138 -10.54 20.02 -1.31
CA TYR A 138 -11.22 21.29 -1.50
C TYR A 138 -12.65 21.04 -2.00
N ASN A 139 -13.63 21.59 -1.30
CA ASN A 139 -15.04 21.48 -1.63
C ASN A 139 -15.42 22.40 -2.80
N LEU A 140 -15.70 21.82 -3.96
CA LEU A 140 -16.08 22.58 -5.17
C LEU A 140 -17.58 22.88 -5.25
N SER A 141 -18.42 21.99 -4.71
CA SER A 141 -19.88 22.12 -4.79
C SER A 141 -20.52 22.81 -3.58
N GLY A 142 -19.77 23.01 -2.49
CA GLY A 142 -20.26 23.59 -1.24
C GLY A 142 -20.92 22.57 -0.31
N ASP A 143 -21.49 21.49 -0.85
CA ASP A 143 -22.10 20.38 -0.11
C ASP A 143 -21.20 19.13 0.00
N GLY A 144 -19.97 19.20 -0.52
CA GLY A 144 -19.01 18.09 -0.51
C GLY A 144 -19.24 17.02 -1.56
N ALA A 145 -20.27 17.13 -2.40
CA ALA A 145 -20.51 16.19 -3.50
C ALA A 145 -19.35 16.20 -4.50
N THR A 146 -18.77 17.36 -4.78
CA THR A 146 -17.63 17.49 -5.69
C THR A 146 -16.43 18.04 -4.95
N GLN A 147 -15.29 17.35 -5.02
CA GLN A 147 -14.07 17.76 -4.33
C GLN A 147 -12.85 17.64 -5.25
N LEU A 148 -11.96 18.63 -5.18
CA LEU A 148 -10.61 18.51 -5.73
C LEU A 148 -9.69 18.00 -4.62
N ILE A 149 -8.79 17.07 -4.96
CA ILE A 149 -7.82 16.50 -4.04
C ILE A 149 -6.43 16.82 -4.56
N ALA A 150 -5.57 17.32 -3.68
CA ALA A 150 -4.15 17.50 -3.97
C ALA A 150 -3.33 17.01 -2.78
N GLY A 151 -2.20 16.38 -3.04
CA GLY A 151 -1.35 15.87 -1.99
C GLY A 151 0.11 15.74 -2.41
N ILE A 152 0.95 15.61 -1.41
CA ILE A 152 2.37 15.33 -1.58
C ILE A 152 2.81 14.36 -0.50
N TYR A 153 3.54 13.35 -0.91
CA TYR A 153 4.12 12.34 -0.02
C TYR A 153 5.61 12.21 -0.27
N TYR A 154 6.32 11.75 0.74
CA TYR A 154 7.73 11.45 0.71
C TYR A 154 7.94 10.03 1.22
N ARG A 155 8.43 9.15 0.35
CA ARG A 155 8.89 7.81 0.70
C ARG A 155 10.39 7.90 1.00
N ASN A 156 10.73 7.67 2.26
CA ASN A 156 12.06 7.91 2.80
C ASN A 156 13.14 7.21 1.96
N ALA A 157 14.14 7.99 1.56
CA ALA A 157 15.27 7.55 0.73
C ALA A 157 14.87 6.88 -0.61
N ASP A 158 13.67 7.15 -1.12
CA ASP A 158 13.20 6.61 -2.39
C ASP A 158 12.59 7.67 -3.32
N ALA A 159 11.41 8.22 -2.98
CA ALA A 159 10.63 9.03 -3.92
C ALA A 159 9.86 10.19 -3.27
N ILE A 160 9.64 11.26 -4.04
CA ILE A 160 8.63 12.29 -3.76
C ILE A 160 7.43 12.00 -4.65
N ILE A 161 6.24 11.97 -4.07
CA ILE A 161 5.03 11.46 -4.71
C ILE A 161 3.97 12.57 -4.70
N PRO A 162 3.94 13.45 -5.72
CA PRO A 162 2.80 14.33 -5.95
C PRO A 162 1.55 13.52 -6.29
N MET A 163 0.41 13.99 -5.81
CA MET A 163 -0.88 13.35 -5.99
C MET A 163 -1.92 14.41 -6.36
N VAL A 164 -2.76 14.07 -7.34
CA VAL A 164 -3.98 14.84 -7.66
C VAL A 164 -5.16 13.88 -7.71
N GLY A 165 -6.35 14.39 -7.44
CA GLY A 165 -7.55 13.60 -7.48
C GLY A 165 -8.80 14.43 -7.59
N TYR A 166 -9.88 13.75 -7.92
CA TYR A 166 -11.19 14.34 -8.06
C TYR A 166 -12.21 13.37 -7.46
N GLN A 167 -13.07 13.88 -6.61
CA GLN A 167 -14.16 13.12 -6.03
C GLN A 167 -15.48 13.69 -6.54
N TRP A 168 -16.34 12.80 -7.02
CA TRP A 168 -17.70 13.11 -7.45
C TRP A 168 -18.67 12.12 -6.81
N ASN A 169 -19.47 12.63 -5.88
CA ASN A 169 -20.31 11.89 -4.96
C ASN A 169 -19.49 10.80 -4.23
N ASP A 170 -19.86 9.55 -4.53
CA ASP A 170 -19.27 8.34 -3.97
C ASP A 170 -18.04 7.85 -4.72
N PHE A 171 -17.75 8.41 -5.90
CA PHE A 171 -16.59 8.04 -6.71
C PHE A 171 -15.41 8.97 -6.42
N LYS A 172 -14.26 8.39 -6.10
CA LYS A 172 -13.00 9.10 -5.92
C LYS A 172 -11.97 8.56 -6.89
N LEU A 173 -11.45 9.44 -7.72
CA LEU A 173 -10.36 9.18 -8.64
C LEU A 173 -9.09 9.86 -8.12
N THR A 174 -7.97 9.14 -8.11
CA THR A 174 -6.67 9.71 -7.73
C THR A 174 -5.57 9.19 -8.64
N ILE A 175 -4.66 10.08 -9.00
CA ILE A 175 -3.47 9.79 -9.80
C ILE A 175 -2.27 10.32 -9.03
N ASN A 176 -1.20 9.54 -9.00
CA ASN A 176 0.06 9.92 -8.39
C ASN A 176 1.24 9.55 -9.31
N TYR A 177 2.41 10.06 -8.98
CA TYR A 177 3.63 9.75 -9.70
C TYR A 177 4.81 9.65 -8.73
N ASP A 178 5.51 8.52 -8.74
CA ASP A 178 6.67 8.29 -7.90
C ASP A 178 7.91 8.96 -8.53
N ALA A 179 8.18 10.23 -8.23
CA ALA A 179 9.39 10.89 -8.68
C ALA A 179 10.59 10.37 -7.86
N THR A 180 11.48 9.60 -8.50
CA THR A 180 12.63 8.98 -7.82
C THR A 180 13.60 10.07 -7.35
N SER A 181 13.89 10.08 -6.06
CA SER A 181 14.78 11.02 -5.38
C SER A 181 16.03 10.36 -4.79
N SER A 182 16.09 9.02 -4.78
CA SER A 182 17.21 8.23 -4.27
C SER A 182 18.41 8.22 -5.22
N ALA A 183 19.50 7.54 -4.84
CA ALA A 183 20.65 7.31 -5.72
C ALA A 183 20.27 6.64 -7.05
N LEU A 184 19.13 5.94 -7.09
CA LEU A 184 18.57 5.35 -8.32
C LEU A 184 18.15 6.41 -9.35
N SER A 185 17.92 7.66 -8.92
CA SER A 185 17.65 8.81 -9.81
C SER A 185 18.73 9.01 -10.88
N SER A 186 19.98 8.66 -10.57
CA SER A 186 21.10 8.76 -11.52
C SER A 186 21.00 7.76 -12.67
N PHE A 187 20.29 6.65 -12.48
CA PHE A 187 20.09 5.59 -13.49
C PHE A 187 18.79 5.72 -14.25
N ASN A 188 17.72 6.21 -13.61
CA ASN A 188 16.39 6.35 -14.23
C ASN A 188 15.99 7.81 -14.57
N GLY A 189 16.89 8.77 -14.36
CA GLY A 189 16.63 10.19 -14.62
C GLY A 189 15.56 10.80 -13.70
N GLY A 190 15.37 10.25 -12.50
CA GLY A 190 14.31 10.64 -11.57
C GLY A 190 12.93 10.08 -11.94
N GLN A 191 12.84 9.22 -12.95
CA GLN A 191 11.57 8.68 -13.42
C GLN A 191 11.12 7.47 -12.60
N GLY A 192 9.87 7.46 -12.15
CA GLY A 192 9.27 6.28 -11.51
C GLY A 192 7.93 5.92 -12.15
N ALA A 193 6.99 5.45 -11.33
CA ALA A 193 5.74 4.88 -11.79
C ALA A 193 4.58 5.88 -11.69
N TYR A 194 3.68 5.84 -12.67
CA TYR A 194 2.35 6.43 -12.55
C TYR A 194 1.41 5.41 -11.93
N GLU A 195 0.66 5.80 -10.90
CA GLU A 195 -0.40 4.96 -10.35
C GLU A 195 -1.77 5.66 -10.45
N PHE A 196 -2.79 4.84 -10.62
CA PHE A 196 -4.17 5.25 -10.80
C PHE A 196 -5.04 4.47 -9.82
N SER A 197 -5.95 5.16 -9.15
CA SER A 197 -6.91 4.53 -8.23
C SER A 197 -8.31 5.11 -8.41
N LEU A 198 -9.28 4.21 -8.54
CA LEU A 198 -10.70 4.53 -8.60
C LEU A 198 -11.40 3.81 -7.43
N VAL A 199 -11.99 4.58 -6.54
CA VAL A 199 -12.67 4.09 -5.34
C VAL A 199 -14.14 4.48 -5.39
N LYS A 200 -15.04 3.53 -5.13
CA LYS A 200 -16.47 3.81 -4.91
C LYS A 200 -16.82 3.54 -3.45
N THR A 201 -17.29 4.56 -2.74
CA THR A 201 -17.78 4.44 -1.36
C THR A 201 -19.30 4.23 -1.38
N GLY A 202 -19.85 3.49 -0.42
CA GLY A 202 -21.29 3.30 -0.35
C GLY A 202 -21.72 2.57 0.90
N VAL A 203 -23.02 2.57 1.17
CA VAL A 203 -23.63 1.87 2.29
C VAL A 203 -24.37 0.65 1.75
N PHE A 204 -24.03 -0.55 2.23
CA PHE A 204 -24.66 -1.80 1.79
C PHE A 204 -26.04 -2.06 2.42
N SER A 205 -26.35 -1.45 3.57
CA SER A 205 -27.65 -1.56 4.25
C SER A 205 -27.90 -0.36 5.16
N THR A 206 -29.11 0.19 5.14
CA THR A 206 -29.60 1.28 6.00
C THR A 206 -29.90 0.82 7.45
N GLY A 207 -29.11 -0.12 7.98
CA GLY A 207 -29.15 -0.49 9.39
C GLY A 207 -28.41 0.51 10.27
N LYS A 208 -28.84 0.64 11.54
CA LYS A 208 -28.32 1.48 12.65
C LYS A 208 -27.24 2.50 12.27
N SER A 209 -27.52 3.79 12.52
CA SER A 209 -26.55 4.89 12.41
C SER A 209 -25.24 4.56 13.13
N LEU A 210 -24.25 4.10 12.37
CA LEU A 210 -22.88 3.94 12.80
C LEU A 210 -22.23 5.30 12.66
N LYS A 211 -21.49 5.75 13.68
CA LYS A 211 -20.60 6.90 13.52
C LYS A 211 -19.53 6.51 12.50
N CYS A 212 -19.73 6.92 11.25
CA CYS A 212 -18.76 6.69 10.18
C CYS A 212 -17.44 7.37 10.58
N PRO A 213 -16.31 6.64 10.54
CA PRO A 213 -15.00 7.16 10.95
C PRO A 213 -14.39 8.06 9.86
N VAL A 214 -15.14 9.07 9.42
CA VAL A 214 -14.73 10.02 8.38
C VAL A 214 -15.39 11.37 8.62
N VAL A 215 -14.56 12.40 8.72
CA VAL A 215 -15.04 13.79 8.67
C VAL A 215 -15.43 14.10 7.22
N ARG A 216 -16.57 14.75 7.04
CA ARG A 216 -17.11 15.13 5.73
C ARG A 216 -17.45 16.62 5.71
N PHE A 217 -17.53 17.18 4.51
CA PHE A 217 -18.08 18.52 4.30
C PHE A 217 -19.54 18.59 4.75
#